data_AF-A0A528B6I6-F1
#
_entry.id   AF-A0A528B6I6-F1
#
_cell.length_a   1.000
_cell.length_b   1.000
_cell.length_c   1.000
_cell.angle_alpha   90.00
_cell.angle_beta   90.00
_cell.angle_gamma   90.00
#
_symmetry.space_group_name_H-M   'P 1'
#
loop_
_entity.id
_entity.type
_entity.pdbx_description
1 polymer ?
#
loop_
_entity_poly.entity_id
_entity_poly.type
_entity_poly.pdbx_seq_one_letter_code
_entity_poly.pdbx_strand_id
1 'polypeptide(L)'
;IAQRLITVWSATLPNLIADRPIVPESYNEYVRPHYLARQLEALFSDTPYRAWQKDGFAEVARRMAVDRPSGDIAAGVVMRMVNGKW
;
A
#
# COMPACT_ATOMS: atom_id res chain seq x y z
N ILE A 1 -20.80 4.66 -0.95
CA ILE A 1 -20.75 4.27 0.48
C ILE A 1 -19.32 4.32 1.02
N ALA A 2 -18.36 3.60 0.42
CA ALA A 2 -16.96 3.57 0.87
C ALA A 2 -16.29 4.94 1.08
N GLN A 3 -16.47 5.91 0.16
CA GLN A 3 -15.94 7.28 0.31
C GLN A 3 -16.39 7.99 1.59
N ARG A 4 -17.62 7.74 2.05
CA ARG A 4 -18.15 8.37 3.28
C ARG A 4 -17.57 7.77 4.56
N LEU A 5 -16.88 6.62 4.46
CA LEU A 5 -16.22 5.96 5.59
C LEU A 5 -14.76 6.38 5.72
N ILE A 6 -14.19 7.02 4.70
CA ILE A 6 -12.82 7.53 4.72
C ILE A 6 -12.85 8.90 5.39
N THR A 7 -12.37 8.96 6.64
CA THR A 7 -12.33 10.19 7.46
C THR A 7 -11.02 10.95 7.34
N VAL A 8 -10.03 10.36 6.68
CA VAL A 8 -8.71 10.92 6.41
C VAL A 8 -8.61 11.35 4.95
N TRP A 9 -7.55 12.08 4.58
CA TRP A 9 -7.44 12.69 3.25
C TRP A 9 -7.17 11.71 2.11
N SER A 10 -6.77 10.47 2.41
CA SER A 10 -6.56 9.40 1.44
C SER A 10 -7.06 8.06 1.99
N ALA A 11 -7.61 7.20 1.13
CA ALA A 11 -8.01 5.85 1.53
C ALA A 11 -6.85 4.87 1.45
N THR A 12 -5.88 5.13 0.59
CA THR A 12 -4.70 4.29 0.43
C THR A 12 -3.72 4.55 1.57
N LEU A 13 -3.51 3.52 2.38
CA LEU A 13 -2.51 3.54 3.45
C LEU A 13 -1.11 3.98 2.96
N PRO A 14 -0.62 3.57 1.76
CA PRO A 14 0.65 4.05 1.25
C PRO A 14 0.74 5.58 1.09
N ASN A 15 -0.33 6.25 0.62
CA ASN A 15 -0.35 7.71 0.49
C ASN A 15 -0.29 8.39 1.86
N LEU A 16 -1.01 7.85 2.87
CA LEU A 16 -0.98 8.35 4.24
C LEU A 16 0.41 8.20 4.87
N ILE A 17 1.06 7.05 4.70
CA ILE A 17 2.39 6.78 5.24
C ILE A 17 3.44 7.68 4.60
N ALA A 18 3.36 7.89 3.29
CA ALA A 18 4.29 8.74 2.55
C ALA A 18 3.99 10.24 2.69
N ASP A 19 2.82 10.60 3.23
CA ASP A 19 2.27 11.95 3.30
C ASP A 19 2.22 12.68 1.94
N ARG A 20 1.97 11.92 0.86
CA ARG A 20 1.84 12.43 -0.52
C ARG A 20 1.15 11.41 -1.42
N PRO A 21 0.50 11.83 -2.53
CA PRO A 21 -0.13 10.90 -3.47
C PRO A 21 0.94 10.12 -4.26
N ILE A 22 1.08 8.83 -3.94
CA ILE A 22 1.93 7.88 -4.68
C ILE A 22 1.09 6.88 -5.48
N VAL A 23 -0.11 6.55 -5.00
CA VAL A 23 -1.11 5.72 -5.68
C VAL A 23 -2.27 6.63 -6.11
N PRO A 24 -2.66 6.60 -7.40
CA PRO A 24 -3.86 7.28 -7.86
C PRO A 24 -5.11 6.58 -7.31
N GLU A 25 -6.09 7.36 -6.86
CA GLU A 25 -7.30 6.83 -6.24
C GLU A 25 -8.52 7.11 -7.13
N SER A 26 -9.18 6.05 -7.62
CA SER A 26 -10.39 6.13 -8.44
C SER A 26 -11.49 5.33 -7.77
N TYR A 27 -12.56 6.01 -7.36
CA TYR A 27 -13.65 5.40 -6.60
C TYR A 27 -14.93 5.34 -7.42
N ASN A 28 -15.66 4.22 -7.34
CA ASN A 28 -17.01 4.08 -7.88
C ASN A 28 -17.16 4.68 -9.29
N GLU A 29 -17.91 5.77 -9.44
CA GLU A 29 -18.15 6.47 -10.71
C GLU A 29 -16.90 7.04 -11.40
N TYR A 30 -15.79 7.21 -10.67
CA TYR A 30 -14.51 7.67 -11.20
C TYR A 30 -13.64 6.54 -11.77
N VAL A 31 -14.08 5.27 -11.63
CA VAL A 31 -13.47 4.13 -12.31
C VAL A 31 -13.84 4.18 -13.79
N ARG A 32 -13.02 4.89 -14.58
CA ARG A 32 -13.18 5.05 -16.03
C ARG A 32 -12.13 4.22 -16.76
N PRO A 33 -12.51 3.20 -17.57
CA PRO A 33 -11.55 2.29 -18.20
C PRO A 33 -10.43 2.99 -18.97
N HIS A 34 -10.77 3.99 -19.79
CA HIS A 34 -9.79 4.76 -20.58
C HIS A 34 -8.77 5.51 -19.72
N TYR A 35 -9.17 6.01 -18.55
CA TYR A 35 -8.27 6.71 -17.63
C TYR A 35 -7.29 5.73 -16.98
N LEU A 36 -7.79 4.58 -16.54
CA LEU A 36 -6.95 3.53 -15.95
C LEU A 36 -5.97 2.92 -16.96
N ALA A 37 -6.41 2.70 -18.21
CA ALA A 37 -5.55 2.18 -19.26
C ALA A 37 -4.32 3.09 -19.50
N ARG A 38 -4.53 4.40 -19.64
CA ARG A 38 -3.44 5.37 -19.81
C ARG A 38 -2.47 5.41 -18.64
N GLN A 39 -2.98 5.29 -17.40
CA GLN A 39 -2.11 5.20 -16.22
C GLN A 39 -1.28 3.92 -16.25
N LEU A 40 -1.89 2.79 -16.61
CA LEU A 40 -1.20 1.51 -16.70
C LEU A 40 -0.10 1.53 -17.76
N GLU A 41 -0.37 2.09 -18.94
CA GLU A 41 0.62 2.30 -20.00
C GLU A 41 1.82 3.12 -19.51
N ALA A 42 1.56 4.20 -18.76
CA ALA A 42 2.61 5.02 -18.16
C ALA A 42 3.42 4.25 -17.11
N LEU A 43 2.81 3.34 -16.34
CA LEU A 43 3.50 2.50 -15.36
C LEU A 43 4.28 1.33 -15.98
N PHE A 44 3.90 0.88 -17.17
CA PHE A 44 4.58 -0.20 -17.89
C PHE A 44 5.82 0.26 -18.65
N SER A 45 5.91 1.56 -18.94
CA SER A 45 7.05 2.16 -19.64
C SER A 45 8.00 2.87 -18.66
N ASP A 46 9.21 3.19 -19.10
CA ASP A 46 10.15 3.97 -18.30
C ASP A 46 9.75 5.46 -18.29
N THR A 47 8.81 5.80 -17.41
CA THR A 47 8.27 7.15 -17.29
C THR A 47 8.60 7.76 -15.93
N PRO A 48 8.62 9.11 -15.82
CA PRO A 48 8.71 9.79 -14.53
C PRO A 48 7.59 9.38 -13.56
N TYR A 49 6.39 9.05 -14.09
CA TYR A 49 5.28 8.59 -13.27
C TYR A 49 5.57 7.24 -12.62
N ARG A 50 6.16 6.30 -13.36
CA ARG A 50 6.62 5.01 -12.84
C ARG A 50 7.72 5.19 -11.79
N ALA A 51 8.70 6.05 -12.07
CA ALA A 51 9.79 6.34 -11.13
C ALA A 51 9.23 6.93 -9.82
N TRP A 52 8.36 7.94 -9.91
CA TRP A 52 7.70 8.56 -8.76
C TRP A 52 6.98 7.55 -7.88
N GLN A 53 6.20 6.65 -8.49
CA GLN A 53 5.45 5.64 -7.74
C GLN A 53 6.38 4.61 -7.08
N LYS A 54 7.43 4.17 -7.78
CA LYS A 54 8.44 3.25 -7.21
C LYS A 54 9.18 3.85 -6.03
N ASP A 55 9.63 5.09 -6.15
CA ASP A 55 10.33 5.81 -5.09
C ASP A 55 9.39 6.02 -3.89
N GLY A 56 8.13 6.34 -4.15
CA GLY A 56 7.08 6.39 -3.14
C GLY A 56 6.91 5.07 -2.38
N PHE A 57 6.85 3.93 -3.07
CA PHE A 57 6.74 2.63 -2.43
C PHE A 57 8.01 2.23 -1.65
N ALA A 58 9.19 2.57 -2.16
CA ALA A 58 10.45 2.36 -1.44
C ALA A 58 10.46 3.14 -0.11
N GLU A 59 9.97 4.38 -0.13
CA GLU A 59 9.82 5.21 1.07
C GLU A 59 8.82 4.60 2.07
N VAL A 60 7.67 4.12 1.59
CA VAL A 60 6.69 3.43 2.44
C VAL A 60 7.29 2.20 3.10
N ALA A 61 7.98 1.35 2.32
CA ALA A 61 8.65 0.16 2.84
C ALA A 61 9.70 0.51 3.91
N ARG A 62 10.47 1.59 3.68
CA ARG A 62 11.45 2.09 4.65
C ARG A 62 10.80 2.56 5.95
N ARG A 63 9.69 3.30 5.88
CA ARG A 63 8.96 3.78 7.07
C ARG A 63 8.25 2.67 7.85
N MET A 64 7.81 1.62 7.14
CA MET A 64 7.13 0.47 7.74
C MET A 64 8.08 -0.64 8.20
N ALA A 65 9.39 -0.46 8.04
CA ALA A 65 10.38 -1.44 8.45
C ALA A 65 10.26 -1.71 9.96
N VAL A 66 10.24 -3.00 10.31
CA VAL A 66 10.21 -3.48 11.70
C VAL A 66 11.37 -4.45 11.89
N ASP A 67 11.96 -4.45 13.09
CA ASP A 67 13.11 -5.32 13.40
C ASP A 67 12.76 -6.81 13.29
N ARG A 68 11.49 -7.15 13.55
CA ARG A 68 10.99 -8.51 13.45
C ARG A 68 9.66 -8.58 12.71
N PRO A 69 9.55 -9.36 11.63
CA PRO A 69 8.29 -9.56 10.93
C PRO A 69 7.18 -10.09 11.85
N SER A 70 5.96 -9.59 11.66
CA SER A 70 4.78 -10.06 12.41
C SER A 70 4.51 -11.55 12.22
N GLY A 71 4.82 -12.09 11.03
CA GLY A 71 4.75 -13.52 10.73
C GLY A 71 5.65 -14.36 11.64
N ASP A 72 6.89 -13.92 11.87
CA ASP A 72 7.83 -14.63 12.76
C ASP A 72 7.39 -14.57 14.22
N ILE A 73 6.80 -13.45 14.63
CA ILE A 73 6.23 -13.30 15.96
C ILE A 73 5.05 -14.27 16.12
N ALA A 74 4.13 -14.31 15.16
CA ALA A 74 2.96 -15.17 15.15
C ALA A 74 3.33 -16.66 15.11
N ALA A 75 4.25 -17.06 14.22
CA ALA A 75 4.77 -18.42 14.15
C ALA A 75 5.38 -18.86 15.48
N GLY A 76 6.15 -17.97 16.14
CA GLY A 76 6.70 -18.23 17.47
C GLY A 76 5.63 -18.49 18.54
N VAL A 77 4.49 -17.80 18.48
CA VAL A 77 3.35 -18.05 19.38
C VAL A 77 2.76 -19.43 19.10
N VAL A 78 2.51 -19.76 17.83
CA VAL A 78 1.96 -21.07 17.43
C VAL A 78 2.86 -22.21 17.89
N MET A 79 4.18 -22.09 17.72
CA MET A 79 5.13 -23.11 18.16
C MET A 79 5.16 -23.28 19.68
N ARG A 80 4.99 -22.19 20.44
CA ARG A 80 4.87 -22.26 21.91
C ARG A 80 3.62 -23.01 22.36
N MET A 81 2.50 -22.76 21.69
CA MET A 81 1.23 -23.46 21.95
C MET A 81 1.35 -24.97 21.66
N VAL A 82 1.91 -25.35 20.51
CA VAL A 82 2.11 -26.77 20.14
C VAL A 82 3.03 -27.50 21.13
N ASN A 83 4.05 -26.80 21.65
CA ASN A 83 5.01 -27.37 22.58
C ASN A 83 4.56 -27.34 24.06
N GLY A 84 3.32 -26.94 24.36
CA GLY A 84 2.80 -26.88 25.73
C GLY A 84 3.48 -25.84 26.63
N LYS A 85 4.17 -24.85 26.04
CA LYS A 85 4.86 -23.76 26.76
C LYS A 85 4.08 -22.48 26.58
N TRP A 86 3.09 -22.26 27.43
CA TRP A 86 2.32 -21.01 27.48
C TRP A 86 3.01 -19.97 28.35
#